data_AF-A0A6M4A8U8-F1
#
_entry.id   AF-A0A6M4A8U8-F1
#
_cell.length_a   1.000
_cell.length_b   1.000
_cell.length_c   1.000
_cell.angle_alpha   90.00
_cell.angle_beta   90.00
_cell.angle_gamma   90.00
#
_symmetry.space_group_name_H-M   'P 1'
#
loop_
_entity.id
_entity.type
_entity.pdbx_description
1 polymer ?
#
loop_
_entity_poly.entity_id
_entity_poly.type
_entity_poly.pdbx_seq_one_letter_code
_entity_poly.pdbx_strand_id
1 'polypeptide(L)'
;MQKLHPDGHDVVLHEFAHQLDSESGRNNGAPSLRSKAQYQRWSEVLSVEFAALQHAVEHQLESVIDYYGATSPAEFFAVATETFFEKTGQLAHYHPALFEQLRAYYQVDPRDWH
;
A
#
# COMPACT_ATOMS: atom_id res chain seq x y z
N MET A 1 3.02 -10.75 -27.55
CA MET A 1 1.69 -10.22 -27.21
C MET A 1 1.61 -10.10 -25.70
N GLN A 2 1.96 -8.92 -25.19
CA GLN A 2 1.87 -8.57 -23.77
C GLN A 2 0.38 -8.47 -23.41
N LYS A 3 -0.07 -9.22 -22.41
CA LYS A 3 -1.40 -9.02 -21.83
C LYS A 3 -1.35 -7.72 -21.02
N LEU A 4 -2.01 -6.71 -21.55
CA LEU A 4 -2.37 -5.48 -20.85
C LEU A 4 -3.31 -5.87 -19.69
N HIS A 5 -2.98 -5.46 -18.46
CA HIS A 5 -3.93 -5.51 -17.35
C HIS A 5 -5.11 -4.59 -17.72
N PRO A 6 -6.35 -5.09 -17.67
CA PRO A 6 -7.52 -4.25 -17.78
C PRO A 6 -7.66 -3.51 -16.45
N ASP A 7 -7.48 -2.20 -16.50
CA ASP A 7 -7.88 -1.17 -15.53
C ASP A 7 -6.69 -0.32 -15.08
N GLY A 8 -6.50 0.78 -15.79
CA GLY A 8 -5.55 1.84 -15.47
C GLY A 8 -6.02 2.63 -14.24
N HIS A 9 -5.79 2.05 -13.06
CA HIS A 9 -5.50 2.81 -11.85
C HIS A 9 -4.02 3.24 -11.90
N ASP A 10 -3.69 4.36 -11.26
CA ASP A 10 -2.53 5.21 -11.57
C ASP A 10 -1.18 4.45 -11.55
N VAL A 11 -0.81 3.87 -12.70
CA VAL A 11 0.44 3.12 -12.93
C VAL A 11 1.64 3.95 -12.49
N VAL A 12 1.55 5.28 -12.52
CA VAL A 12 2.66 6.14 -12.08
C VAL A 12 2.90 6.00 -10.58
N LEU A 13 1.86 6.04 -9.75
CA LEU A 13 1.98 5.85 -8.31
C LEU A 13 2.41 4.42 -7.96
N HIS A 14 1.87 3.43 -8.69
CA HIS A 14 2.22 2.03 -8.52
C HIS A 14 3.72 1.78 -8.77
N GLU A 15 4.21 2.17 -9.95
CA GLU A 15 5.62 2.01 -10.33
C GLU A 15 6.54 2.88 -9.47
N PHE A 16 6.07 4.06 -9.04
CA PHE A 16 6.78 4.89 -8.07
C PHE A 16 6.97 4.17 -6.73
N ALA A 17 5.93 3.50 -6.21
CA ALA A 17 6.04 2.72 -4.98
C ALA A 17 7.04 1.56 -5.13
N HIS A 18 7.03 0.86 -6.27
CA HIS A 18 8.05 -0.16 -6.53
C HIS A 18 9.46 0.39 -6.61
N GLN A 19 9.64 1.58 -7.18
CA GLN A 19 10.94 2.25 -7.20
C GLN A 19 11.43 2.57 -5.77
N LEU A 20 10.55 3.05 -4.89
CA LEU A 20 10.86 3.29 -3.48
C LEU A 20 11.19 2.01 -2.70
N ASP A 21 10.45 0.92 -2.96
CA ASP A 21 10.73 -0.39 -2.36
C ASP A 21 12.09 -0.93 -2.81
N SER A 22 12.42 -0.76 -4.08
CA SER A 22 13.68 -1.20 -4.67
C SER A 22 14.91 -0.46 -4.10
N GLU A 23 14.76 0.81 -3.69
CA GLU A 23 15.84 1.57 -3.03
C GLU A 23 16.31 0.95 -1.70
N SER A 24 15.46 0.14 -1.04
CA SER A 24 15.85 -0.60 0.16
C SER A 24 16.85 -1.74 -0.12
N GLY A 25 17.01 -2.11 -1.41
CA GLY A 25 17.80 -3.25 -1.88
C GLY A 25 17.09 -4.60 -1.71
N ARG A 26 15.82 -4.61 -1.27
CA ARG A 26 15.01 -5.82 -1.05
C ARG A 26 13.58 -5.49 -1.46
N ASN A 27 13.13 -5.93 -2.64
CA ASN A 27 11.74 -5.75 -3.11
C ASN A 27 10.78 -6.62 -2.27
N ASN A 28 10.45 -6.17 -1.07
CA ASN A 28 9.70 -6.92 -0.08
C ASN A 28 8.55 -6.10 0.53
N GLY A 29 8.17 -4.98 -0.09
CA GLY A 29 7.13 -4.08 0.41
C GLY A 29 7.55 -3.25 1.62
N ALA A 30 8.85 -3.08 1.84
CA ALA A 30 9.39 -2.25 2.93
C ALA A 30 10.43 -1.28 2.38
N PRO A 31 10.03 -0.04 2.02
CA PRO A 31 10.95 0.95 1.48
C PRO A 31 11.98 1.40 2.53
N SER A 32 12.88 2.31 2.13
CA SER A 32 13.90 2.85 3.02
C SER A 32 13.27 3.62 4.20
N LEU A 33 13.46 3.13 5.44
CA LEU A 33 12.95 3.73 6.67
C LEU A 33 14.09 4.20 7.58
N ARG A 34 13.83 5.24 8.39
CA ARG A 34 14.90 5.98 9.08
C ARG A 34 15.45 5.29 10.34
N SER A 35 14.78 4.25 10.85
CA SER A 35 15.19 3.56 12.08
C SER A 35 14.62 2.15 12.20
N LYS A 36 15.28 1.30 13.00
CA LYS A 36 14.78 -0.06 13.32
C LYS A 36 13.37 -0.05 13.90
N ALA A 37 13.05 0.95 14.74
CA ALA A 37 11.73 1.08 15.33
C ALA A 37 10.64 1.42 14.27
N GLN A 38 11.00 2.17 13.23
CA GLN A 38 10.09 2.38 12.09
C GLN A 38 9.90 1.11 11.27
N TYR A 39 10.98 0.37 10.99
CA TYR A 39 10.88 -0.93 10.32
C TYR A 39 10.00 -1.92 11.08
N GLN A 40 10.11 -1.97 12.39
CA GLN A 40 9.29 -2.85 13.21
C GLN A 40 7.81 -2.48 13.10
N ARG A 41 7.46 -1.20 13.31
CA ARG A 41 6.06 -0.74 13.18
C ARG A 41 5.51 -0.94 11.77
N TRP A 42 6.32 -0.66 10.75
CA TRP A 42 5.96 -0.91 9.36
C TRP A 42 5.61 -2.38 9.14
N SER A 43 6.51 -3.29 9.55
CA SER A 43 6.28 -4.73 9.41
C SER A 43 5.03 -5.19 10.16
N GLU A 44 4.82 -4.71 11.39
CA GLU A 44 3.64 -5.05 12.20
C GLU A 44 2.34 -4.62 11.51
N VAL A 45 2.25 -3.36 11.05
CA VAL A 45 1.04 -2.84 10.42
C VAL A 45 0.79 -3.48 9.06
N LEU A 46 1.78 -3.46 8.15
CA LEU A 46 1.56 -3.93 6.78
C LEU A 46 1.34 -5.44 6.71
N SER A 47 1.95 -6.23 7.60
CA SER A 47 1.70 -7.69 7.59
C SER A 47 0.27 -8.02 8.03
N VAL A 48 -0.29 -7.28 8.98
CA VAL A 48 -1.69 -7.45 9.43
C VAL A 48 -2.65 -7.06 8.32
N GLU A 49 -2.42 -5.92 7.68
CA GLU A 49 -3.31 -5.40 6.63
C GLU A 49 -3.24 -6.24 5.35
N PHE A 50 -2.04 -6.74 5.00
CA PHE A 50 -1.88 -7.69 3.89
C PHE A 50 -2.64 -8.99 4.14
N ALA A 51 -2.52 -9.57 5.34
CA ALA A 51 -3.27 -10.77 5.70
C ALA A 51 -4.78 -10.53 5.71
N ALA A 52 -5.24 -9.35 6.15
CA ALA A 52 -6.65 -8.96 6.10
C ALA A 52 -7.17 -8.89 4.65
N LEU A 53 -6.37 -8.32 3.73
CA LEU A 53 -6.72 -8.28 2.30
C LEU A 53 -6.76 -9.68 1.69
N GLN A 54 -5.80 -10.56 2.02
CA GLN A 54 -5.82 -11.96 1.58
C GLN A 54 -7.09 -12.69 2.05
N HIS A 55 -7.47 -12.49 3.30
CA HIS A 55 -8.72 -13.03 3.85
C HIS A 55 -9.94 -12.46 3.12
N ALA A 56 -9.97 -11.16 2.81
CA ALA A 56 -11.04 -10.55 2.04
C ALA A 56 -11.18 -11.17 0.64
N VAL A 57 -10.06 -11.46 -0.03
CA VAL A 57 -10.03 -12.18 -1.32
C VAL A 57 -10.60 -13.59 -1.19
N GLU A 58 -10.15 -14.36 -0.19
CA GLU A 58 -10.60 -15.74 0.04
C GLU A 58 -12.12 -15.83 0.29
N HIS A 59 -12.66 -14.84 1.00
CA HIS A 59 -14.06 -14.80 1.40
C HIS A 59 -14.94 -13.90 0.52
N GLN A 60 -14.40 -13.32 -0.55
CA GLN A 60 -15.10 -12.39 -1.46
C GLN A 60 -15.75 -11.20 -0.73
N LEU A 61 -15.06 -10.66 0.28
CA LEU A 61 -15.50 -9.51 1.07
C LEU A 61 -15.03 -8.22 0.41
N GLU A 62 -15.92 -7.24 0.24
CA GLU A 62 -15.57 -5.93 -0.31
C GLU A 62 -14.38 -5.27 0.41
N SER A 63 -13.51 -4.62 -0.37
CA SER A 63 -12.31 -3.93 0.12
C SER A 63 -12.13 -2.60 -0.60
N VAL A 64 -11.61 -1.60 0.12
CA VAL A 64 -11.20 -0.31 -0.46
C VAL A 64 -9.88 -0.45 -1.24
N ILE A 65 -9.01 -1.33 -0.76
CA ILE A 65 -7.73 -1.68 -1.37
C ILE A 65 -7.99 -2.75 -2.44
N ASP A 66 -7.44 -2.55 -3.64
CA ASP A 66 -7.60 -3.49 -4.74
C ASP A 66 -7.01 -4.86 -4.40
N TYR A 67 -7.72 -5.93 -4.77
CA TYR A 67 -7.31 -7.31 -4.48
C TYR A 67 -5.99 -7.72 -5.15
N TYR A 68 -5.56 -7.02 -6.20
CA TYR A 68 -4.23 -7.21 -6.76
C TYR A 68 -3.12 -7.05 -5.71
N GLY A 69 -3.33 -6.16 -4.74
CA GLY A 69 -2.44 -5.97 -3.61
C GLY A 69 -2.26 -7.22 -2.73
N ALA A 70 -3.15 -8.21 -2.81
CA ALA A 70 -3.03 -9.48 -2.06
C ALA A 70 -1.98 -10.44 -2.65
N THR A 71 -1.39 -10.09 -3.81
CA THR A 71 -0.47 -10.95 -4.57
C THR A 71 0.89 -11.12 -3.88
N SER A 72 1.47 -10.03 -3.37
CA SER A 72 2.72 -10.05 -2.63
C SER A 72 2.84 -8.82 -1.73
N PRO A 73 3.74 -8.81 -0.73
CA PRO A 73 3.97 -7.61 0.08
C PRO A 73 4.39 -6.37 -0.74
N ALA A 74 5.11 -6.56 -1.86
CA ALA A 74 5.50 -5.46 -2.74
C ALA A 74 4.30 -4.86 -3.48
N GLU A 75 3.44 -5.73 -4.03
CA GLU A 75 2.17 -5.32 -4.67
C GLU A 75 1.23 -4.65 -3.65
N PHE A 76 1.19 -5.19 -2.44
CA PHE A 76 0.41 -4.61 -1.35
C PHE A 76 0.83 -3.17 -1.06
N PHE A 77 2.13 -2.91 -0.95
CA PHE A 77 2.64 -1.56 -0.73
C PHE A 77 2.30 -0.63 -1.91
N ALA A 78 2.42 -1.10 -3.15
CA ALA A 78 2.10 -0.30 -4.32
C ALA A 78 0.61 0.08 -4.39
N VAL A 79 -0.28 -0.90 -4.25
CA VAL A 79 -1.74 -0.68 -4.27
C VAL A 79 -2.19 0.14 -3.05
N ALA A 80 -1.59 -0.06 -1.87
CA ALA A 80 -1.86 0.77 -0.70
C ALA A 80 -1.43 2.23 -0.92
N THR A 81 -0.35 2.46 -1.68
CA THR A 81 0.12 3.80 -2.07
C THR A 81 -0.87 4.48 -3.00
N GLU A 82 -1.35 3.79 -4.04
CA GLU A 82 -2.43 4.30 -4.91
C GLU A 82 -3.65 4.69 -4.08
N THR A 83 -4.11 3.77 -3.23
CA THR A 83 -5.29 3.96 -2.38
C THR A 83 -5.12 5.15 -1.42
N PHE A 84 -3.90 5.39 -0.92
CA PHE A 84 -3.59 6.51 -0.02
C PHE A 84 -3.79 7.86 -0.69
N PHE A 85 -3.40 8.00 -1.96
CA PHE A 85 -3.53 9.24 -2.70
C PHE A 85 -4.89 9.40 -3.41
N GLU A 86 -5.49 8.32 -3.89
CA GLU A 86 -6.74 8.37 -4.67
C GLU A 86 -8.00 8.28 -3.79
N LYS A 87 -7.97 7.46 -2.73
CA LYS A 87 -9.12 7.12 -1.88
C LYS A 87 -8.85 7.45 -0.41
N THR A 88 -8.14 8.54 -0.17
CA THR A 88 -7.60 8.94 1.15
C THR A 88 -8.62 8.87 2.28
N GLY A 89 -9.83 9.41 2.10
CA GLY A 89 -10.87 9.40 3.12
C GLY A 89 -11.37 7.99 3.46
N GLN A 90 -11.46 7.11 2.46
CA GLN A 90 -11.86 5.73 2.64
C GLN A 90 -10.75 4.94 3.33
N LEU A 91 -9.49 5.09 2.89
CA LEU A 91 -8.36 4.43 3.54
C LEU A 91 -8.22 4.84 5.01
N ALA A 92 -8.34 6.14 5.32
CA ALA A 92 -8.30 6.65 6.69
C ALA A 92 -9.45 6.11 7.57
N HIS A 93 -10.61 5.84 6.99
CA HIS A 93 -11.77 5.32 7.72
C HIS A 93 -11.66 3.81 7.96
N TYR A 94 -11.38 3.03 6.92
CA TYR A 94 -11.43 1.56 6.97
C TYR A 94 -10.10 0.93 7.42
N HIS A 95 -8.96 1.58 7.14
CA HIS A 95 -7.61 1.10 7.47
C HIS A 95 -6.79 2.19 8.18
N PRO A 96 -7.22 2.69 9.36
CA PRO A 96 -6.60 3.86 10.00
C PRO A 96 -5.12 3.62 10.37
N ALA A 97 -4.74 2.40 10.76
CA ALA A 97 -3.36 2.08 11.08
C ALA A 97 -2.46 2.14 9.84
N LEU A 98 -2.91 1.55 8.72
CA LEU A 98 -2.22 1.63 7.44
C LEU A 98 -2.08 3.07 6.95
N PHE A 99 -3.17 3.84 7.03
CA PHE A 99 -3.18 5.25 6.66
C PHE A 99 -2.13 6.05 7.43
N GLU A 100 -2.09 5.92 8.76
CA GLU A 100 -1.09 6.63 9.57
C GLU A 100 0.35 6.19 9.27
N GLN A 101 0.55 4.91 8.94
CA GLN A 101 1.86 4.39 8.57
C GLN A 101 2.34 4.96 7.22
N LEU A 102 1.46 5.08 6.24
CA LEU A 102 1.76 5.69 4.94
C LEU A 102 1.92 7.21 5.07
N ARG A 103 1.10 7.89 5.88
CA ARG A 103 1.23 9.32 6.20
C ARG A 103 2.57 9.64 6.84
N ALA A 104 3.00 8.82 7.81
CA ALA A 104 4.30 8.96 8.46
C ALA A 104 5.47 8.74 7.49
N TYR A 105 5.30 7.87 6.49
CA TYR A 105 6.29 7.58 5.47
C TYR A 105 6.40 8.69 4.42
N TYR A 106 5.30 9.04 3.76
CA TYR A 106 5.25 10.08 2.73
C TYR A 106 5.35 11.50 3.26
N GLN A 107 5.12 11.69 4.57
CA GLN A 107 5.17 13.00 5.25
C GLN A 107 4.18 14.04 4.69
N VAL A 108 3.07 13.56 4.13
CA VAL A 108 1.96 14.38 3.61
C VAL A 108 0.65 13.81 4.10
N ASP A 109 -0.37 14.66 4.22
CA ASP A 109 -1.75 14.24 4.49
C ASP A 109 -2.63 14.64 3.29
N PRO A 110 -2.96 13.71 2.38
CA PRO A 110 -3.73 14.05 1.18
C PRO A 110 -5.16 14.56 1.49
N ARG A 111 -5.64 14.43 2.74
CA ARG A 111 -6.92 15.00 3.17
C ARG A 111 -6.91 16.53 3.15
N ASP A 112 -5.72 17.14 3.20
CA ASP A 112 -5.54 18.60 3.22
C ASP A 112 -5.53 19.22 1.80
N TRP A 113 -5.70 18.43 0.73
CA TRP A 113 -5.58 18.89 -0.66
C TRP A 113 -6.90 19.35 -1.30
N HIS A 114 -7.98 19.45 -0.51
CA HIS A 114 -9.33 19.80 -0.97
C HIS A 114 -9.91 20.99 -0.21
#